data_AF-A0A7Z9VJU7-F1
#
_entry.id   AF-A0A7Z9VJU7-F1
#
_cell.length_a   1.000
_cell.length_b   1.000
_cell.length_c   1.000
_cell.angle_alpha   90.00
_cell.angle_beta   90.00
_cell.angle_gamma   90.00
#
_symmetry.space_group_name_H-M   'P 1'
#
loop_
_entity.id
_entity.type
_entity.pdbx_description
1 polymer ?
#
loop_
_entity_poly.entity_id
_entity_poly.type
_entity_poly.pdbx_seq_one_letter_code
_entity_poly.pdbx_strand_id
1 'polypeptide(L)'
;LENTGINVASVATAFPSGMTSLEYKLEEVKMVVTAGADEVDMVVSRGKFLQGEYNYVADEIAQVKEACGEAHLKVILETGELVTLDNVRLASDIAMEAGADFIKTSTGKVSPAATPPVVLVMLEAIRDYYKKTGKKIGMKPAGGISKSKLAIQYLVMVKETLGLDWLNADLFRFGASSLANDVLMQIVKQSTGVYQSANYFSID
;
A
#
# COMPACT_ATOMS: atom_id res chain seq x y z
N LEU A 1 -16.62 -7.44 -11.97
CA LEU A 1 -16.29 -8.20 -10.74
C LEU A 1 -17.49 -8.26 -9.79
N GLU A 2 -18.71 -8.02 -10.27
CA GLU A 2 -19.90 -8.01 -9.42
C GLU A 2 -20.12 -9.38 -8.75
N ASN A 3 -20.50 -9.36 -7.47
CA ASN A 3 -20.84 -10.54 -6.65
C ASN A 3 -19.71 -11.55 -6.41
N THR A 4 -18.44 -11.19 -6.64
CA THR A 4 -17.29 -12.07 -6.34
C THR A 4 -16.73 -11.90 -4.92
N GLY A 5 -17.10 -10.81 -4.23
CA GLY A 5 -16.49 -10.40 -2.96
C GLY A 5 -15.06 -9.85 -3.11
N ILE A 6 -14.61 -9.57 -4.33
CA ILE A 6 -13.31 -8.95 -4.61
C ILE A 6 -13.50 -7.44 -4.75
N ASN A 7 -12.88 -6.69 -3.84
CA ASN A 7 -12.88 -5.23 -3.87
C ASN A 7 -12.10 -4.69 -5.08
N VAL A 8 -12.57 -3.59 -5.65
CA VAL A 8 -11.93 -2.85 -6.73
C VAL A 8 -11.17 -1.66 -6.16
N ALA A 9 -9.84 -1.66 -6.34
CA ALA A 9 -9.00 -0.53 -5.99
C ALA A 9 -8.60 0.28 -7.23
N SER A 10 -8.71 1.60 -7.17
CA SER A 10 -8.17 2.50 -8.20
C SER A 10 -7.02 3.33 -7.65
N VAL A 11 -6.04 3.63 -8.50
CA VAL A 11 -5.08 4.71 -8.22
C VAL A 11 -5.72 6.06 -8.57
N ALA A 12 -5.35 7.10 -7.83
CA ALA A 12 -5.78 8.47 -8.09
C ALA A 12 -4.65 9.45 -7.77
N THR A 13 -4.96 10.76 -7.76
CA THR A 13 -4.07 11.86 -7.35
C THR A 13 -2.86 12.06 -8.27
N ALA A 14 -3.06 11.97 -9.59
CA ALA A 14 -2.04 12.02 -10.63
C ALA A 14 -1.00 10.89 -10.53
N PHE A 15 -1.47 9.67 -10.32
CA PHE A 15 -0.59 8.50 -10.30
C PHE A 15 0.16 8.34 -11.64
N PRO A 16 1.47 8.00 -11.65
CA PRO A 16 2.32 7.71 -10.49
C PRO A 16 3.08 8.93 -9.92
N SER A 17 2.96 10.11 -10.53
CA SER A 17 3.78 11.28 -10.16
C SER A 17 3.30 11.95 -8.88
N GLY A 18 2.01 11.91 -8.55
CA GLY A 18 1.49 12.70 -7.43
C GLY A 18 1.57 14.22 -7.65
N MET A 19 1.91 14.68 -8.87
CA MET A 19 2.25 16.07 -9.18
C MET A 19 1.13 16.74 -9.99
N THR A 20 0.11 17.22 -9.29
CA THR A 20 -0.92 18.12 -9.83
C THR A 20 -1.48 18.98 -8.70
N SER A 21 -2.36 19.93 -9.01
CA SER A 21 -3.02 20.73 -7.97
C SER A 21 -3.93 19.87 -7.10
N LEU A 22 -4.11 20.28 -5.84
CA LEU A 22 -5.03 19.60 -4.92
C LEU A 22 -6.45 19.51 -5.51
N GLU A 23 -6.92 20.55 -6.19
CA GLU A 23 -8.22 20.57 -6.88
C GLU A 23 -8.37 19.38 -7.83
N TYR A 24 -7.43 19.19 -8.76
CA TYR A 24 -7.48 18.06 -9.71
C TYR A 24 -7.32 16.70 -9.02
N LYS A 25 -6.52 16.62 -7.93
CA LYS A 25 -6.43 15.38 -7.14
C LYS A 25 -7.79 15.00 -6.56
N LEU A 26 -8.52 15.96 -5.98
CA LEU A 26 -9.82 15.72 -5.38
C LEU A 26 -10.89 15.39 -6.43
N GLU A 27 -10.85 16.01 -7.61
CA GLU A 27 -11.72 15.65 -8.73
C GLU A 27 -11.50 14.20 -9.20
N GLU A 28 -10.25 13.78 -9.35
CA GLU A 28 -9.90 12.41 -9.73
C GLU A 28 -10.38 11.40 -8.69
N VAL A 29 -10.19 11.68 -7.39
CA VAL A 29 -10.68 10.84 -6.28
C VAL A 29 -12.20 10.68 -6.36
N LYS A 30 -12.94 11.79 -6.50
CA LYS A 30 -14.40 11.74 -6.64
C LYS A 30 -14.84 10.95 -7.88
N MET A 31 -14.10 11.08 -8.98
CA MET A 31 -14.38 10.35 -10.22
C MET A 31 -14.24 8.84 -10.03
N VAL A 32 -13.14 8.37 -9.43
CA VAL A 32 -12.92 6.92 -9.25
C VAL A 32 -13.89 6.32 -8.22
N VAL A 33 -14.25 7.07 -7.17
CA VAL A 33 -15.27 6.65 -6.20
C VAL A 33 -16.64 6.57 -6.87
N THR A 34 -17.02 7.57 -7.67
CA THR A 34 -18.29 7.56 -8.43
C THR A 34 -18.35 6.42 -9.44
N ALA A 35 -17.20 6.02 -9.98
CA ALA A 35 -17.08 4.87 -10.87
C ALA A 35 -17.16 3.51 -10.14
N GLY A 36 -17.31 3.50 -8.81
CA GLY A 36 -17.50 2.29 -8.00
C GLY A 36 -16.22 1.68 -7.44
N ALA A 37 -15.15 2.46 -7.27
CA ALA A 37 -13.97 1.98 -6.55
C ALA A 37 -14.28 1.85 -5.04
N ASP A 38 -14.07 0.65 -4.49
CA ASP A 38 -14.17 0.39 -3.04
C ASP A 38 -12.98 0.99 -2.28
N GLU A 39 -11.86 1.21 -2.98
CA GLU A 39 -10.64 1.70 -2.38
C GLU A 39 -9.85 2.61 -3.33
N VAL A 40 -9.18 3.61 -2.77
CA VAL A 40 -8.36 4.58 -3.49
C VAL A 40 -6.91 4.52 -3.00
N ASP A 41 -5.97 4.38 -3.92
CA ASP A 41 -4.54 4.45 -3.64
C ASP A 41 -4.02 5.85 -4.07
N MET A 42 -3.77 6.76 -3.11
CA MET A 42 -3.22 8.11 -3.36
C MET A 42 -1.70 8.15 -3.30
N VAL A 43 -1.05 9.05 -4.04
CA VAL A 43 0.39 9.32 -3.92
C VAL A 43 0.60 10.64 -3.17
N VAL A 44 1.38 10.61 -2.09
CA VAL A 44 1.69 11.83 -1.32
C VAL A 44 2.49 12.84 -2.13
N SER A 45 2.34 14.12 -1.81
CA SER A 45 3.22 15.18 -2.33
C SER A 45 4.65 15.09 -1.77
N ARG A 46 5.46 14.19 -2.33
CA ARG A 46 6.86 13.91 -1.93
C ARG A 46 7.73 15.16 -1.90
N GLY A 47 7.60 16.03 -2.91
CA GLY A 47 8.34 17.30 -2.95
C GLY A 47 8.04 18.19 -1.74
N LYS A 48 6.76 18.28 -1.36
CA LYS A 48 6.31 19.04 -0.18
C LYS A 48 6.81 18.41 1.11
N PHE A 49 6.76 17.09 1.21
CA PHE A 49 7.35 16.36 2.34
C PHE A 49 8.85 16.66 2.49
N LEU A 50 9.62 16.57 1.40
CA LEU A 50 11.07 16.81 1.41
C LEU A 50 11.44 18.29 1.66
N GLN A 51 10.52 19.22 1.40
CA GLN A 51 10.64 20.64 1.75
C GLN A 51 10.31 20.92 3.23
N GLY A 52 9.87 19.93 4.00
CA GLY A 52 9.45 20.09 5.39
C GLY A 52 8.03 20.65 5.53
N GLU A 53 7.25 20.71 4.45
CA GLU A 53 5.85 21.17 4.46
C GLU A 53 4.91 20.04 4.93
N TYR A 54 5.16 19.50 6.13
CA TYR A 54 4.44 18.34 6.67
C TYR A 54 2.95 18.59 6.88
N ASN A 55 2.57 19.80 7.31
CA ASN A 55 1.16 20.19 7.47
C ASN A 55 0.43 20.14 6.12
N TYR A 56 1.07 20.60 5.04
CA TYR A 56 0.48 20.50 3.70
C TYR A 56 0.20 19.05 3.32
N VAL A 57 1.15 18.14 3.59
CA VAL A 57 0.99 16.71 3.30
C VAL A 57 -0.14 16.10 4.15
N ALA A 58 -0.22 16.45 5.43
CA ALA A 58 -1.30 16.00 6.31
C ALA A 58 -2.67 16.50 5.84
N ASP A 59 -2.79 17.79 5.53
CA ASP A 59 -4.03 18.42 5.07
C ASP A 59 -4.47 17.87 3.71
N GLU A 60 -3.52 17.57 2.81
CA GLU A 60 -3.80 16.91 1.54
C GLU A 60 -4.38 15.50 1.75
N ILE A 61 -3.76 14.70 2.61
CA ILE A 61 -4.25 13.34 2.92
C ILE A 61 -5.64 13.40 3.55
N ALA A 62 -5.87 14.33 4.49
CA ALA A 62 -7.16 14.49 5.16
C ALA A 62 -8.26 14.88 4.17
N GLN A 63 -8.00 15.82 3.25
CA GLN A 63 -8.98 16.20 2.22
C GLN A 63 -9.24 15.08 1.21
N VAL A 64 -8.22 14.30 0.86
CA VAL A 64 -8.39 13.11 0.02
C VAL A 64 -9.22 12.05 0.76
N LYS A 65 -8.99 11.83 2.06
CA LYS A 65 -9.78 10.91 2.88
C LYS A 65 -11.24 11.33 2.93
N GLU A 66 -11.51 12.62 3.11
CA GLU A 66 -12.87 13.17 3.04
C GLU A 66 -13.52 12.91 1.68
N ALA A 67 -12.78 13.17 0.58
CA ALA A 67 -13.27 12.92 -0.77
C ALA A 67 -13.50 11.44 -1.10
N CYS A 68 -12.85 10.51 -0.38
CA CYS A 68 -13.09 9.08 -0.55
C CYS A 68 -14.46 8.63 0.00
N GLY A 69 -15.04 9.36 0.96
CA GLY A 69 -16.26 8.93 1.65
C GLY A 69 -16.07 7.56 2.31
N GLU A 70 -16.90 6.59 1.93
CA GLU A 70 -16.83 5.20 2.44
C GLU A 70 -15.67 4.40 1.83
N ALA A 71 -15.09 4.83 0.71
CA ALA A 71 -13.99 4.11 0.10
C ALA A 71 -12.73 4.16 0.99
N HIS A 72 -12.02 3.04 1.09
CA HIS A 72 -10.80 2.97 1.88
C HIS A 72 -9.66 3.73 1.19
N LEU A 73 -8.98 4.60 1.93
CA LEU A 73 -7.80 5.33 1.46
C LEU A 73 -6.52 4.58 1.81
N LYS A 74 -5.71 4.29 0.80
CA LYS A 74 -4.34 3.82 0.93
C LYS A 74 -3.38 4.91 0.51
N VAL A 75 -2.50 5.31 1.40
CA VAL A 75 -1.53 6.37 1.14
C VAL A 75 -0.21 5.76 0.70
N ILE A 76 0.16 5.98 -0.56
CA ILE A 76 1.45 5.61 -1.14
C ILE A 76 2.48 6.67 -0.75
N LEU A 77 3.46 6.27 0.05
CA LEU A 77 4.53 7.16 0.53
C LEU A 77 5.67 7.34 -0.49
N GLU A 78 5.77 6.43 -1.45
CA GLU A 78 6.93 6.25 -2.34
C GLU A 78 8.26 6.27 -1.57
N THR A 79 8.39 5.31 -0.67
CA THR A 79 9.52 5.18 0.27
C THR A 79 10.90 5.20 -0.40
N GLY A 80 11.01 4.79 -1.66
CA GLY A 80 12.25 4.86 -2.44
C GLY A 80 12.77 6.28 -2.69
N GLU A 81 11.92 7.29 -2.59
CA GLU A 81 12.26 8.71 -2.80
C GLU A 81 12.31 9.52 -1.50
N LEU A 82 11.97 8.90 -0.37
CA LEU A 82 12.03 9.55 0.95
C LEU A 82 13.44 9.58 1.55
N VAL A 83 14.42 8.97 0.88
CA VAL A 83 15.86 9.00 1.18
C VAL A 83 16.29 8.26 2.46
N THR A 84 15.60 8.47 3.58
CA THR A 84 15.97 7.90 4.89
C THR A 84 14.82 7.13 5.53
N LEU A 85 15.15 6.20 6.43
CA LEU A 85 14.14 5.48 7.22
C LEU A 85 13.40 6.41 8.20
N ASP A 86 14.05 7.47 8.70
CA ASP A 86 13.39 8.48 9.53
C ASP A 86 12.29 9.21 8.76
N ASN A 87 12.54 9.55 7.50
CA ASN A 87 11.53 10.15 6.62
C ASN A 87 10.40 9.16 6.32
N VAL A 88 10.71 7.88 6.09
CA VAL A 88 9.68 6.84 5.92
C VAL A 88 8.80 6.74 7.17
N ARG A 89 9.41 6.76 8.36
CA ARG A 89 8.68 6.74 9.63
C ARG A 89 7.78 7.97 9.79
N LEU A 90 8.34 9.16 9.60
CA LEU A 90 7.60 10.42 9.71
C LEU A 90 6.43 10.50 8.71
N ALA A 91 6.64 10.10 7.45
CA ALA A 91 5.59 10.06 6.45
C ALA A 91 4.49 9.04 6.79
N SER A 92 4.85 7.90 7.39
CA SER A 92 3.89 6.91 7.88
C SER A 92 3.04 7.48 9.01
N ASP A 93 3.67 8.13 9.99
CA ASP A 93 2.98 8.73 11.13
C ASP A 93 2.02 9.84 10.66
N ILE A 94 2.46 10.74 9.77
CA ILE A 94 1.61 11.78 9.17
C ILE A 94 0.40 11.17 8.45
N ALA A 95 0.62 10.13 7.63
CA ALA A 95 -0.48 9.52 6.87
C ALA A 95 -1.53 8.89 7.78
N MET A 96 -1.10 8.17 8.83
CA MET A 96 -2.02 7.58 9.81
C MET A 96 -2.76 8.63 10.65
N GLU A 97 -2.07 9.70 11.05
CA GLU A 97 -2.70 10.82 11.78
C GLU A 97 -3.70 11.60 10.92
N ALA A 98 -3.45 11.71 9.61
CA ALA A 98 -4.34 12.33 8.65
C ALA A 98 -5.52 11.45 8.18
N GLY A 99 -5.61 10.20 8.65
CA GLY A 99 -6.78 9.33 8.43
C GLY A 99 -6.64 8.27 7.35
N ALA A 100 -5.42 7.88 6.97
CA ALA A 100 -5.18 6.74 6.09
C ALA A 100 -5.74 5.44 6.70
N ASP A 101 -6.43 4.62 5.90
CA ASP A 101 -6.84 3.27 6.31
C ASP A 101 -5.70 2.27 6.10
N PHE A 102 -4.86 2.53 5.08
CA PHE A 102 -3.63 1.80 4.81
C PHE A 102 -2.48 2.76 4.53
N ILE A 103 -1.27 2.38 4.94
CA ILE A 103 -0.03 2.93 4.38
C ILE A 103 0.58 1.94 3.39
N LYS A 104 1.05 2.46 2.25
CA LYS A 104 1.60 1.69 1.14
C LYS A 104 3.00 2.19 0.80
N THR A 105 3.93 1.26 0.57
CA THR A 105 5.34 1.61 0.34
C THR A 105 5.51 2.44 -0.93
N SER A 106 5.03 1.94 -2.07
CA SER A 106 5.49 2.41 -3.38
C SER A 106 4.42 2.31 -4.46
N THR A 107 4.58 3.09 -5.53
CA THR A 107 3.72 2.99 -6.73
C THR A 107 4.01 1.74 -7.56
N GLY A 108 5.18 1.13 -7.35
CA GLY A 108 5.71 0.06 -8.19
C GLY A 108 6.34 0.55 -9.49
N LYS A 109 6.48 1.87 -9.66
CA LYS A 109 7.14 2.50 -10.82
C LYS A 109 8.57 2.99 -10.51
N VAL A 110 8.93 3.08 -9.23
CA VAL A 110 10.27 3.49 -8.75
C VAL A 110 10.96 2.33 -8.03
N SER A 111 12.29 2.27 -8.12
CA SER A 111 13.13 1.28 -7.44
C SER A 111 14.24 1.98 -6.65
N PRO A 112 14.57 1.52 -5.42
CA PRO A 112 13.99 0.39 -4.71
C PRO A 112 12.62 0.73 -4.07
N ALA A 113 11.68 -0.21 -4.13
CA ALA A 113 10.30 -0.01 -3.69
C ALA A 113 10.09 -0.45 -2.22
N ALA A 114 9.75 -1.73 -2.00
CA ALA A 114 9.40 -2.29 -0.68
C ALA A 114 10.54 -3.11 -0.06
N THR A 115 11.69 -2.53 0.30
CA THR A 115 12.77 -3.31 0.94
C THR A 115 12.37 -3.78 2.35
N PRO A 116 12.93 -4.89 2.87
CA PRO A 116 12.62 -5.36 4.24
C PRO A 116 12.82 -4.30 5.34
N PRO A 117 13.89 -3.48 5.35
CA PRO A 117 14.02 -2.41 6.35
C PRO A 117 12.91 -1.36 6.28
N VAL A 118 12.50 -0.95 5.08
CA VAL A 118 11.39 0.00 4.88
C VAL A 118 10.08 -0.58 5.42
N VAL A 119 9.78 -1.84 5.07
CA VAL A 119 8.57 -2.51 5.55
C VAL A 119 8.58 -2.64 7.06
N LEU A 120 9.71 -2.99 7.68
CA LEU A 120 9.82 -3.07 9.14
C LEU A 120 9.50 -1.73 9.81
N VAL A 121 10.10 -0.63 9.34
CA VAL A 121 9.88 0.70 9.90
C VAL A 121 8.41 1.13 9.82
N MET A 122 7.75 0.83 8.70
CA MET A 122 6.31 1.11 8.53
C MET A 122 5.45 0.22 9.45
N LEU A 123 5.79 -1.07 9.62
CA LEU A 123 5.10 -1.94 10.57
C LEU A 123 5.28 -1.45 12.02
N GLU A 124 6.47 -0.98 12.39
CA GLU A 124 6.71 -0.39 13.71
C GLU A 124 5.90 0.90 13.91
N ALA A 125 5.74 1.72 12.87
CA ALA A 125 4.87 2.89 12.90
C ALA A 125 3.43 2.49 13.21
N ILE A 126 2.88 1.52 12.47
CA ILE A 126 1.52 0.99 12.69
C ILE A 126 1.37 0.44 14.12
N ARG A 127 2.36 -0.33 14.59
CA ARG A 127 2.36 -0.89 15.95
C ARG A 127 2.24 0.20 17.00
N ASP A 128 3.07 1.23 16.88
CA ASP A 128 3.14 2.30 17.88
C ASP A 128 1.90 3.20 17.81
N TYR A 129 1.39 3.46 16.60
CA TYR A 129 0.11 4.15 16.40
C TYR A 129 -1.06 3.39 17.02
N TYR A 130 -1.14 2.07 16.83
CA TYR A 130 -2.15 1.23 17.46
C TYR A 130 -2.04 1.26 19.00
N LYS A 131 -0.84 1.14 19.55
CA LYS A 131 -0.62 1.26 21.00
C LYS A 131 -1.05 2.60 21.56
N LYS A 132 -0.87 3.70 20.80
CA LYS A 132 -1.24 5.07 21.19
C LYS A 132 -2.75 5.31 21.08
N THR A 133 -3.41 4.77 20.06
CA THR A 133 -4.76 5.20 19.65
C THR A 133 -5.84 4.13 19.70
N GLY A 134 -5.45 2.85 19.76
CA GLY A 134 -6.34 1.70 19.58
C GLY A 134 -6.84 1.49 18.15
N LYS A 135 -6.44 2.33 17.19
CA LYS A 135 -6.86 2.23 15.77
C LYS A 135 -5.93 1.31 14.99
N LYS A 136 -6.50 0.34 14.27
CA LYS A 136 -5.75 -0.54 13.38
C LYS A 136 -5.60 0.10 12.01
N ILE A 137 -4.38 0.10 11.48
CA ILE A 137 -4.05 0.60 10.15
C ILE A 137 -3.48 -0.56 9.34
N GLY A 138 -3.88 -0.66 8.08
CA GLY A 138 -3.40 -1.67 7.17
C GLY A 138 -2.02 -1.37 6.59
N MET A 139 -1.27 -2.42 6.27
CA MET A 139 0.04 -2.32 5.61
C MET A 139 -0.03 -2.93 4.20
N LYS A 140 0.44 -2.19 3.20
CA LYS A 140 0.51 -2.68 1.81
C LYS A 140 1.91 -2.51 1.22
N PRO A 141 2.84 -3.48 1.40
CA PRO A 141 4.09 -3.49 0.66
C PRO A 141 3.82 -3.71 -0.83
N ALA A 142 4.41 -2.86 -1.68
CA ALA A 142 4.19 -2.86 -3.11
C ALA A 142 5.48 -2.59 -3.90
N GLY A 143 5.61 -3.23 -5.06
CA GLY A 143 6.75 -3.09 -5.96
C GLY A 143 7.87 -4.12 -5.71
N GLY A 144 8.22 -4.88 -6.76
CA GLY A 144 9.31 -5.86 -6.72
C GLY A 144 9.01 -7.19 -6.03
N ILE A 145 7.81 -7.37 -5.47
CA ILE A 145 7.39 -8.59 -4.78
C ILE A 145 6.79 -9.56 -5.79
N SER A 146 7.63 -10.38 -6.43
CA SER A 146 7.22 -11.33 -7.47
C SER A 146 7.40 -12.80 -7.08
N LYS A 147 7.93 -13.08 -5.88
CA LYS A 147 8.27 -14.43 -5.42
C LYS A 147 7.63 -14.74 -4.08
N SER A 148 6.99 -15.90 -3.99
CA SER A 148 6.39 -16.50 -2.80
C SER A 148 7.33 -16.54 -1.58
N LYS A 149 8.62 -16.83 -1.80
CA LYS A 149 9.63 -16.82 -0.72
C LYS A 149 9.74 -15.47 -0.03
N LEU A 150 9.78 -14.38 -0.81
CA LEU A 150 9.83 -13.01 -0.27
C LEU A 150 8.49 -12.64 0.39
N ALA A 151 7.37 -13.05 -0.20
CA ALA A 151 6.05 -12.85 0.41
C ALA A 151 5.94 -13.50 1.80
N ILE A 152 6.43 -14.74 1.96
CA ILE A 152 6.47 -15.42 3.26
C ILE A 152 7.30 -14.63 4.29
N GLN A 153 8.44 -14.07 3.87
CA GLN A 153 9.27 -13.25 4.77
C GLN A 153 8.49 -12.04 5.30
N TYR A 154 7.74 -11.34 4.45
CA TYR A 154 6.90 -10.24 4.92
C TYR A 154 5.76 -10.70 5.84
N LEU A 155 5.10 -11.83 5.55
CA LEU A 155 4.06 -12.36 6.44
C LEU A 155 4.61 -12.70 7.83
N VAL A 156 5.83 -13.25 7.90
CA VAL A 156 6.52 -13.47 9.18
C VAL A 156 6.78 -12.13 9.87
N MET A 157 7.32 -11.12 9.16
CA MET A 157 7.54 -9.80 9.74
C MET A 157 6.26 -9.17 10.31
N VAL A 158 5.14 -9.27 9.61
CA VAL A 158 3.83 -8.78 10.09
C VAL A 158 3.44 -9.51 11.37
N LYS A 159 3.53 -10.85 11.37
CA LYS A 159 3.20 -11.66 12.56
C LYS A 159 4.05 -11.26 13.77
N GLU A 160 5.36 -11.12 13.59
CA GLU A 160 6.28 -10.82 14.69
C GLU A 160 6.15 -9.36 15.18
N THR A 161 5.72 -8.42 14.32
CA THR A 161 5.67 -6.99 14.67
C THR A 161 4.28 -6.54 15.15
N LEU A 162 3.22 -7.04 14.51
CA LEU A 162 1.82 -6.62 14.72
C LEU A 162 0.94 -7.74 15.30
N GLY A 163 1.32 -9.00 15.15
CA GLY A 163 0.54 -10.14 15.61
C GLY A 163 -0.40 -10.73 14.56
N LEU A 164 -1.10 -11.80 14.93
CA LEU A 164 -1.98 -12.57 14.03
C LEU A 164 -3.17 -11.75 13.52
N ASP A 165 -3.62 -10.78 14.30
CA ASP A 165 -4.74 -9.89 13.97
C ASP A 165 -4.56 -9.13 12.66
N TRP A 166 -3.32 -8.92 12.19
CA TRP A 166 -3.03 -8.23 10.93
C TRP A 166 -2.91 -9.16 9.73
N LEU A 167 -2.93 -10.48 9.92
CA LEU A 167 -2.79 -11.47 8.83
C LEU A 167 -4.14 -11.76 8.15
N ASN A 168 -4.81 -10.71 7.66
CA ASN A 168 -6.04 -10.81 6.88
C ASN A 168 -6.10 -9.71 5.81
N ALA A 169 -7.05 -9.84 4.88
CA ALA A 169 -7.17 -8.95 3.73
C ALA A 169 -7.55 -7.50 4.11
N ASP A 170 -8.09 -7.25 5.30
CA ASP A 170 -8.50 -5.91 5.74
C ASP A 170 -7.33 -5.11 6.35
N LEU A 171 -6.23 -5.79 6.69
CA LEU A 171 -5.09 -5.17 7.39
C LEU A 171 -3.72 -5.46 6.75
N PHE A 172 -3.62 -6.41 5.82
CA PHE A 172 -2.38 -6.64 5.10
C PHE A 172 -2.61 -7.09 3.65
N ARG A 173 -1.90 -6.46 2.71
CA ARG A 173 -2.02 -6.77 1.27
C ARG A 173 -0.69 -6.69 0.55
N PHE A 174 -0.47 -7.56 -0.43
CA PHE A 174 0.63 -7.39 -1.38
C PHE A 174 0.20 -6.56 -2.59
N GLY A 175 0.92 -5.48 -2.88
CA GLY A 175 0.86 -4.81 -4.18
C GLY A 175 1.76 -5.50 -5.18
N ALA A 176 1.23 -6.46 -5.93
CA ALA A 176 1.98 -7.27 -6.87
C ALA A 176 1.23 -7.45 -8.19
N SER A 177 1.98 -7.49 -9.30
CA SER A 177 1.46 -7.89 -10.61
C SER A 177 1.70 -9.38 -10.88
N SER A 178 2.89 -9.91 -10.55
CA SER A 178 3.28 -11.28 -10.94
C SER A 178 3.37 -12.30 -9.80
N LEU A 179 3.11 -11.90 -8.54
CA LEU A 179 3.21 -12.78 -7.37
C LEU A 179 2.17 -13.90 -7.39
N ALA A 180 0.95 -13.63 -7.87
CA ALA A 180 -0.14 -14.60 -7.87
C ALA A 180 0.25 -15.86 -8.66
N ASN A 181 0.82 -15.68 -9.85
CA ASN A 181 1.29 -16.79 -10.68
C ASN A 181 2.43 -17.57 -10.01
N ASP A 182 3.37 -16.90 -9.32
CA ASP A 182 4.42 -17.59 -8.57
C ASP A 182 3.86 -18.44 -7.42
N VAL A 183 2.89 -17.92 -6.68
CA VAL A 183 2.21 -18.66 -5.60
C VAL A 183 1.48 -19.88 -6.15
N LEU A 184 0.71 -19.73 -7.23
CA LEU A 184 0.03 -20.85 -7.88
C LEU A 184 1.01 -21.92 -8.35
N MET A 185 2.12 -21.52 -8.98
CA MET A 185 3.20 -22.45 -9.36
C MET A 185 3.77 -23.22 -8.16
N GLN A 186 4.01 -22.55 -7.03
CA GLN A 186 4.52 -23.22 -5.84
C GLN A 186 3.49 -24.18 -5.21
N ILE A 187 2.21 -23.83 -5.19
CA ILE A 187 1.14 -24.71 -4.70
C ILE A 187 1.05 -25.99 -5.55
N VAL A 188 1.09 -25.85 -6.88
CA VAL A 188 1.08 -27.02 -7.78
C VAL A 188 2.36 -27.84 -7.62
N LYS A 189 3.52 -27.18 -7.48
CA LYS A 189 4.78 -27.88 -7.25
C LYS A 189 4.76 -28.68 -5.95
N GLN A 190 4.23 -28.13 -4.86
CA GLN A 190 4.15 -28.82 -3.56
C GLN A 190 3.17 -29.98 -3.57
N SER A 191 2.05 -29.86 -4.29
CA SER A 191 1.03 -30.92 -4.38
C SER A 191 1.41 -32.04 -5.34
N THR A 192 2.08 -31.73 -6.46
CA THR A 192 2.36 -32.71 -7.54
C THR A 192 3.80 -33.17 -7.61
N GLY A 193 4.74 -32.45 -6.98
CA GLY A 193 6.18 -32.68 -7.11
C GLY A 193 6.77 -32.23 -8.46
N VAL A 194 5.99 -31.67 -9.39
CA VAL A 194 6.43 -31.28 -10.74
C VAL A 194 6.37 -29.77 -10.93
N TYR A 195 7.36 -29.19 -11.62
CA TYR A 195 7.29 -27.79 -12.01
C TYR A 195 6.42 -27.64 -13.27
N GLN A 196 5.41 -26.78 -13.18
CA GLN A 196 4.59 -26.42 -14.34
C GLN A 196 5.29 -25.34 -15.17
N SER A 197 5.01 -25.33 -16.47
CA SER A 197 5.42 -24.22 -17.34
C SER A 197 4.73 -22.92 -16.90
N ALA A 198 5.46 -21.81 -16.94
CA ALA A 198 4.88 -20.48 -16.69
C ALA A 198 3.73 -20.16 -17.66
N ASN A 199 3.71 -20.79 -18.85
CA ASN A 199 2.68 -20.59 -19.88
C ASN A 199 1.28 -21.14 -19.49
N TYR A 200 1.16 -21.91 -18.41
CA TYR A 200 -0.14 -22.37 -17.89
C TYR A 200 -0.82 -21.35 -16.97
N PHE A 201 -0.14 -20.25 -16.66
CA PHE A 201 -0.63 -19.20 -15.78
C PHE A 201 -0.83 -17.91 -16.58
N SER A 202 -1.63 -17.00 -16.02
CA SER A 202 -1.98 -15.75 -16.69
C SER A 202 -0.75 -14.97 -17.16
N ILE A 203 -0.85 -14.39 -18.35
CA ILE A 203 0.15 -13.47 -18.90
C ILE A 203 -0.35 -12.08 -18.53
N ASP A 204 -0.02 -11.60 -17.34
CA ASP A 204 -0.35 -10.22 -16.94
C ASP A 204 0.34 -9.19 -17.86
#